data_AF-A0A0G1I624-F1
#
_entry.id   AF-A0A0G1I624-F1
#
_cell.length_a   1.000
_cell.length_b   1.000
_cell.length_c   1.000
_cell.angle_alpha   90.00
_cell.angle_beta   90.00
_cell.angle_gamma   90.00
#
_symmetry.space_group_name_H-M   'P 1'
#
loop_
_entity.id
_entity.type
_entity.pdbx_description
1 polymer ?
#
loop_
_entity_poly.entity_id
_entity_poly.type
_entity_poly.pdbx_seq_one_letter_code
_entity_poly.pdbx_strand_id
1 'polypeptide(L)'
;MSESNRKILVLLDAHAILHRAFHALPDFTSPKGEPTGALYGFTALLIKVIRELKPDFIAAAYDLPKPTFRHIAYDKYKAGRAKMDDSLAKQINRSHDILKAFNIPVYSVEGFEADDVLGTIVEKVKSQKSKVKTIVASGDMDTLQLVKGDNVVVYTLKKGINDTIIYDEKAVNERYGFGPERIVDYKALKGDPSDNIIGVKGIGEKSATELIKKYGGIENIFAKLKEGKVEAKPRIIELLKGGEEEAQFSKTLAEIRRDAPIDFSLEKVSWKEKFSAEEIKPIFNELGFKSLLARIKENNGAMPEKTEQPRKEKTPADFQAKVIEDKKSKTEISEMLRKRIEEPLAKILAEMENKGALIDVDYLKNLSEEKHKELNGLEKKIWKLAGEEFNINSPKQMGKVLFVKLGLGGAKPKKTATGAYSTNAAQLAKLKDAHPIIGDIMEYREISKLVSTYIDALPKLADKNNRLHTHFDSFGTATGRLSSENPNLQNIPKKTERGREVRRAFVADRGYKLVDFDYSQIDLRAAAILSGDKNLIE
;
A
#
# COMPACT_ATOMS: atom_id res chain seq x y z
N MET A 1 20.97 21.35 -20.36
CA MET A 1 20.61 19.94 -20.65
C MET A 1 19.70 19.47 -19.53
N SER A 2 18.49 19.04 -19.85
CA SER A 2 17.38 18.79 -18.90
C SER A 2 17.67 17.65 -17.91
N GLU A 3 16.96 17.66 -16.77
CA GLU A 3 16.96 16.61 -15.72
C GLU A 3 16.66 15.19 -16.23
N SER A 4 16.23 15.01 -17.48
CA SER A 4 15.64 13.76 -17.98
C SER A 4 16.62 12.67 -18.44
N ASN A 5 17.92 12.77 -18.13
CA ASN A 5 18.95 11.83 -18.64
C ASN A 5 19.90 11.26 -17.58
N ARG A 6 19.54 11.31 -16.27
CA ARG A 6 20.31 10.65 -15.21
C ARG A 6 19.97 9.15 -15.17
N LYS A 7 20.98 8.29 -15.11
CA LYS A 7 20.76 6.85 -14.90
C LYS A 7 20.21 6.58 -13.50
N ILE A 8 19.38 5.56 -13.35
CA ILE A 8 18.69 5.24 -12.09
C ILE A 8 19.18 3.91 -11.52
N LEU A 9 19.65 3.94 -10.27
CA LEU A 9 19.95 2.77 -9.45
C LEU A 9 18.84 2.57 -8.43
N VAL A 10 18.23 1.39 -8.42
CA VAL A 10 17.29 0.97 -7.38
C VAL A 10 17.98 -0.01 -6.44
N LEU A 11 17.89 0.25 -5.14
CA LEU A 11 18.36 -0.65 -4.10
C LEU A 11 17.16 -1.20 -3.32
N LEU A 12 16.97 -2.51 -3.37
CA LEU A 12 15.86 -3.20 -2.72
C LEU A 12 16.27 -3.64 -1.32
N ASP A 13 15.56 -3.14 -0.31
CA ASP A 13 15.58 -3.73 1.03
C ASP A 13 14.68 -4.96 1.04
N ALA A 14 15.22 -6.09 0.61
CA ALA A 14 14.41 -7.27 0.35
C ALA A 14 13.80 -7.82 1.65
N HIS A 15 14.57 -7.79 2.75
CA HIS A 15 14.10 -8.27 4.04
C HIS A 15 12.90 -7.44 4.53
N ALA A 16 13.00 -6.10 4.56
CA ALA A 16 11.89 -5.25 5.00
C ALA A 16 10.66 -5.37 4.09
N ILE A 17 10.85 -5.49 2.77
CA ILE A 17 9.75 -5.65 1.82
C ILE A 17 9.02 -6.99 2.04
N LEU A 18 9.75 -8.09 2.22
CA LEU A 18 9.17 -9.42 2.43
C LEU A 18 8.38 -9.50 3.74
N HIS A 19 8.92 -8.99 4.85
CA HIS A 19 8.20 -8.90 6.13
C HIS A 19 6.92 -8.08 5.99
N ARG A 20 6.99 -6.93 5.32
CA ARG A 20 5.80 -6.10 5.07
C ARG A 20 4.77 -6.84 4.23
N ALA A 21 5.19 -7.54 3.18
CA ALA A 21 4.29 -8.30 2.33
C ALA A 21 3.60 -9.44 3.10
N PHE A 22 4.34 -10.16 3.94
CA PHE A 22 3.84 -11.25 4.77
C PHE A 22 2.70 -10.81 5.70
N HIS A 23 2.85 -9.65 6.35
CA HIS A 23 1.81 -9.14 7.26
C HIS A 23 0.64 -8.44 6.56
N ALA A 24 0.82 -8.04 5.30
CA ALA A 24 -0.19 -7.27 4.56
C ALA A 24 -1.08 -8.15 3.66
N LEU A 25 -0.60 -9.31 3.24
CA LEU A 25 -1.30 -10.21 2.33
C LEU A 25 -1.82 -11.45 3.07
N PRO A 26 -2.91 -12.06 2.59
CA PRO A 26 -3.37 -13.33 3.12
C PRO A 26 -2.40 -14.46 2.73
N ASP A 27 -2.54 -15.61 3.39
CA ASP A 27 -1.76 -16.80 3.09
C ASP A 27 -2.12 -17.35 1.71
N PHE A 28 -1.20 -17.18 0.76
CA PHE A 28 -1.26 -17.83 -0.54
C PHE A 28 -0.40 -19.09 -0.57
N THR A 29 -0.74 -20.01 -1.46
CA THR A 29 0.05 -21.21 -1.73
C THR A 29 0.30 -21.40 -3.22
N SER A 30 1.46 -21.97 -3.56
CA SER A 30 1.76 -22.40 -4.93
C SER A 30 0.98 -23.69 -5.26
N PRO A 31 0.93 -24.10 -6.54
CA PRO A 31 0.34 -25.38 -6.94
C PRO A 31 0.95 -26.61 -6.23
N LYS A 32 2.18 -26.50 -5.74
CA LYS A 32 2.87 -27.55 -4.96
C LYS A 32 2.63 -27.44 -3.45
N GLY A 33 1.83 -26.47 -2.99
CA GLY A 33 1.52 -26.24 -1.59
C GLY A 33 2.57 -25.42 -0.82
N GLU A 34 3.54 -24.81 -1.48
CA GLU A 34 4.52 -23.93 -0.82
C GLU A 34 3.87 -22.57 -0.49
N PRO A 35 4.16 -21.93 0.66
CA PRO A 35 3.59 -20.62 0.97
C PRO A 35 4.18 -19.53 0.06
N THR A 36 3.34 -18.64 -0.48
CA THR A 36 3.75 -17.63 -1.47
C THR A 36 3.23 -16.22 -1.23
N GLY A 37 2.52 -15.95 -0.12
CA GLY A 37 1.94 -14.63 0.19
C GLY A 37 2.96 -13.49 0.16
N ALA A 38 4.06 -13.63 0.90
CA ALA A 38 5.14 -12.63 0.95
C ALA A 38 5.87 -12.52 -0.40
N LEU A 39 6.12 -13.66 -1.05
CA LEU A 39 6.73 -13.72 -2.38
C LEU A 39 5.91 -12.96 -3.43
N TYR A 40 4.58 -13.10 -3.38
CA TYR A 40 3.67 -12.41 -4.30
C TYR A 40 3.75 -10.90 -4.09
N GLY A 41 3.66 -10.44 -2.84
CA GLY A 41 3.74 -9.02 -2.52
C GLY A 41 5.09 -8.40 -2.87
N PHE A 42 6.19 -9.10 -2.58
CA PHE A 42 7.54 -8.71 -2.97
C PHE A 42 7.66 -8.57 -4.50
N THR A 43 7.23 -9.58 -5.25
CA THR A 43 7.30 -9.59 -6.72
C THR A 43 6.40 -8.52 -7.33
N ALA A 44 5.20 -8.30 -6.78
CA ALA A 44 4.31 -7.24 -7.23
C ALA A 44 4.94 -5.85 -7.03
N LEU A 45 5.60 -5.61 -5.90
CA LEU A 45 6.33 -4.37 -5.66
C LEU A 45 7.52 -4.22 -6.61
N LEU A 46 8.28 -5.29 -6.84
CA LEU A 46 9.42 -5.28 -7.77
C LEU A 46 8.98 -4.90 -9.20
N ILE A 47 7.92 -5.52 -9.71
CA ILE A 47 7.34 -5.19 -11.02
C ILE A 47 6.92 -3.72 -11.07
N LYS A 48 6.28 -3.24 -10.01
CA LYS A 48 5.84 -1.84 -9.90
C LYS A 48 7.03 -0.88 -9.92
N VAL A 49 8.07 -1.17 -9.15
CA VAL A 49 9.32 -0.41 -9.09
C VAL A 49 9.99 -0.34 -10.46
N ILE A 50 10.12 -1.47 -11.15
CA ILE A 50 10.66 -1.54 -12.51
C ILE A 50 9.85 -0.65 -13.46
N ARG A 51 8.52 -0.73 -13.41
CA ARG A 51 7.61 0.02 -14.28
C ARG A 51 7.68 1.53 -14.04
N GLU A 52 7.63 1.95 -12.78
CA GLU A 52 7.50 3.36 -12.41
C GLU A 52 8.84 4.08 -12.45
N LEU A 53 9.92 3.40 -12.01
CA LEU A 53 11.24 4.02 -11.88
C LEU A 53 12.15 3.75 -13.07
N LYS A 54 11.83 2.79 -13.93
CA LYS A 54 12.59 2.42 -15.15
C LYS A 54 14.11 2.35 -14.88
N PRO A 55 14.56 1.53 -13.92
CA PRO A 55 15.95 1.52 -13.46
C PRO A 55 16.90 1.02 -14.54
N ASP A 56 18.12 1.58 -14.56
CA ASP A 56 19.25 1.04 -15.31
C ASP A 56 20.01 -0.02 -14.50
N PHE A 57 20.05 0.17 -13.18
CA PHE A 57 20.74 -0.69 -12.23
C PHE A 57 19.81 -1.14 -11.11
N ILE A 58 19.91 -2.40 -10.68
CA ILE A 58 19.17 -2.92 -9.53
C ILE A 58 20.09 -3.80 -8.67
N ALA A 59 20.03 -3.63 -7.35
CA ALA A 59 20.63 -4.54 -6.38
C ALA A 59 19.66 -4.81 -5.22
N ALA A 60 19.80 -5.94 -4.55
CA ALA A 60 19.03 -6.27 -3.35
C ALA A 60 19.94 -6.53 -2.15
N ALA A 61 19.50 -6.15 -0.96
CA ALA A 61 20.18 -6.42 0.31
C ALA A 61 19.34 -7.33 1.21
N TYR A 62 20.00 -8.23 1.94
CA TYR A 62 19.39 -9.13 2.93
C TYR A 62 20.15 -9.10 4.25
N ASP A 63 19.39 -9.25 5.34
CA ASP A 63 19.94 -9.62 6.64
C ASP A 63 20.39 -11.08 6.65
N LEU A 64 21.46 -11.35 7.42
CA LEU A 64 21.90 -12.71 7.72
C LEU A 64 21.45 -13.12 9.13
N PRO A 65 21.22 -14.42 9.41
CA PRO A 65 20.76 -14.90 10.71
C PRO A 65 21.85 -14.89 11.79
N LYS A 66 22.87 -14.02 11.66
CA LYS A 66 24.00 -13.90 12.58
C LYS A 66 23.92 -12.58 13.36
N PRO A 67 24.42 -12.53 14.61
CA PRO A 67 24.48 -11.29 15.37
C PRO A 67 25.21 -10.18 14.60
N THR A 68 24.67 -8.99 14.64
CA THR A 68 25.28 -7.78 14.06
C THR A 68 26.09 -7.03 15.10
N PHE A 69 26.84 -6.01 14.71
CA PHE A 69 27.54 -5.14 15.66
C PHE A 69 26.58 -4.52 16.70
N ARG A 70 25.29 -4.29 16.34
CA ARG A 70 24.26 -3.80 17.26
C ARG A 70 23.91 -4.81 18.34
N HIS A 71 23.80 -6.10 17.97
CA HIS A 71 23.55 -7.18 18.92
C HIS A 71 24.73 -7.37 19.88
N ILE A 72 25.97 -7.19 19.40
CA ILE A 72 27.18 -7.26 20.22
C ILE A 72 27.27 -6.06 21.17
N ALA A 73 26.89 -4.86 20.70
CA ALA A 73 26.91 -3.65 21.51
C ALA A 73 25.78 -3.61 22.55
N TYR A 74 24.62 -4.23 22.24
CA TYR A 74 23.44 -4.22 23.10
C TYR A 74 22.66 -5.53 23.01
N ASP A 75 22.81 -6.40 24.01
CA ASP A 75 22.15 -7.72 24.05
C ASP A 75 20.62 -7.68 23.94
N LYS A 76 20.00 -6.57 24.36
CA LYS A 76 18.54 -6.39 24.29
C LYS A 76 18.06 -5.80 22.96
N TYR A 77 18.96 -5.47 22.03
CA TYR A 77 18.59 -4.97 20.70
C TYR A 77 17.70 -6.00 19.99
N LYS A 78 16.54 -5.56 19.49
CA LYS A 78 15.52 -6.41 18.84
C LYS A 78 15.03 -7.61 19.67
N ALA A 79 15.37 -7.72 20.96
CA ALA A 79 15.04 -8.88 21.80
C ALA A 79 13.52 -9.08 22.03
N GLY A 80 12.72 -8.02 21.86
CA GLY A 80 11.26 -8.09 21.92
C GLY A 80 10.58 -8.52 20.61
N ARG A 81 11.33 -8.71 19.52
CA ARG A 81 10.75 -9.17 18.25
C ARG A 81 10.35 -10.63 18.36
N ALA A 82 9.15 -10.95 17.87
CA ALA A 82 8.70 -12.34 17.77
C ALA A 82 9.70 -13.14 16.92
N LYS A 83 9.91 -14.42 17.27
CA LYS A 83 10.69 -15.32 16.44
C LYS A 83 10.08 -15.34 15.03
N MET A 84 10.94 -15.24 14.02
CA MET A 84 10.51 -15.26 12.62
C MET A 84 9.70 -16.51 12.33
N ASP A 85 8.56 -16.32 11.66
CA ASP A 85 7.67 -17.40 11.27
C ASP A 85 8.35 -18.34 10.25
N ASP A 86 8.21 -19.65 10.42
CA ASP A 86 8.85 -20.64 9.54
C ASP A 86 8.36 -20.52 8.09
N SER A 87 7.12 -20.10 7.86
CA SER A 87 6.56 -19.79 6.54
C SER A 87 7.27 -18.59 5.91
N LEU A 88 7.52 -17.55 6.70
CA LEU A 88 8.25 -16.38 6.23
C LEU A 88 9.72 -16.72 5.94
N ALA A 89 10.37 -17.52 6.80
CA ALA A 89 11.74 -17.98 6.59
C ALA A 89 11.89 -18.74 5.25
N LYS A 90 10.96 -19.66 4.95
CA LYS A 90 10.91 -20.38 3.67
C LYS A 90 10.75 -19.43 2.49
N GLN A 91 9.87 -18.43 2.61
CA GLN A 91 9.65 -17.43 1.57
C GLN A 91 10.84 -16.50 1.37
N ILE A 92 11.55 -16.10 2.42
CA ILE A 92 12.79 -15.32 2.31
C ILE A 92 13.84 -16.11 1.52
N ASN A 93 14.07 -17.38 1.86
CA ASN A 93 14.99 -18.22 1.10
C ASN A 93 14.56 -18.36 -0.36
N ARG A 94 13.26 -18.58 -0.60
CA ARG A 94 12.71 -18.74 -1.96
C ARG A 94 12.75 -17.47 -2.80
N SER A 95 12.79 -16.29 -2.17
CA SER A 95 12.85 -15.01 -2.89
C SER A 95 14.19 -14.78 -3.61
N HIS A 96 15.26 -15.48 -3.21
CA HIS A 96 16.53 -15.48 -3.95
C HIS A 96 16.37 -16.06 -5.36
N ASP A 97 15.53 -17.07 -5.54
CA ASP A 97 15.26 -17.66 -6.87
C ASP A 97 14.55 -16.66 -7.78
N ILE A 98 13.65 -15.85 -7.21
CA ILE A 98 12.98 -14.75 -7.92
C ILE A 98 14.01 -13.71 -8.34
N LEU A 99 14.84 -13.22 -7.41
CA LEU A 99 15.87 -12.23 -7.72
C LEU A 99 16.87 -12.72 -8.78
N LYS A 100 17.25 -14.00 -8.70
CA LYS A 100 18.09 -14.65 -9.71
C LYS A 100 17.41 -14.65 -11.08
N ALA A 101 16.13 -15.02 -11.16
CA ALA A 101 15.39 -14.99 -12.42
C ALA A 101 15.18 -13.57 -12.99
N PHE A 102 15.20 -12.54 -12.14
CA PHE A 102 15.21 -11.15 -12.56
C PHE A 102 16.61 -10.61 -12.89
N ASN A 103 17.68 -11.42 -12.79
CA ASN A 103 19.07 -10.99 -12.93
C ASN A 103 19.46 -9.84 -11.99
N ILE A 104 18.99 -9.89 -10.73
CA ILE A 104 19.28 -8.91 -9.69
C ILE A 104 20.33 -9.46 -8.72
N PRO A 105 21.53 -8.86 -8.65
CA PRO A 105 22.54 -9.24 -7.67
C PRO A 105 22.09 -9.00 -6.23
N VAL A 106 22.49 -9.91 -5.35
CA VAL A 106 22.18 -9.89 -3.91
C VAL A 106 23.45 -9.59 -3.11
N TYR A 107 23.33 -8.70 -2.13
CA TYR A 107 24.38 -8.35 -1.18
C TYR A 107 23.93 -8.67 0.24
N SER A 108 24.82 -9.30 1.00
CA SER A 108 24.61 -9.63 2.41
C SER A 108 25.98 -9.79 3.06
N VAL A 109 26.16 -9.29 4.29
CA VAL A 109 27.45 -9.32 4.98
C VAL A 109 27.25 -9.68 6.44
N GLU A 110 28.07 -10.59 6.96
CA GLU A 110 28.03 -10.96 8.38
C GLU A 110 28.40 -9.77 9.27
N GLY A 111 27.71 -9.62 10.39
CA GLY A 111 27.93 -8.52 11.32
C GLY A 111 27.19 -7.21 10.95
N PHE A 112 26.55 -7.14 9.78
CA PHE A 112 25.82 -5.97 9.28
C PHE A 112 24.38 -6.32 8.93
N GLU A 113 23.49 -5.34 9.02
CA GLU A 113 22.09 -5.48 8.61
C GLU A 113 21.91 -5.05 7.13
N ALA A 114 20.77 -5.38 6.53
CA ALA A 114 20.49 -5.06 5.13
C ALA A 114 20.57 -3.55 4.88
N ASP A 115 20.11 -2.73 5.82
CA ASP A 115 20.16 -1.28 5.77
C ASP A 115 21.59 -0.72 5.75
N ASP A 116 22.53 -1.32 6.50
CA ASP A 116 23.96 -0.98 6.47
C ASP A 116 24.60 -1.30 5.11
N VAL A 117 24.20 -2.42 4.51
CA VAL A 117 24.62 -2.78 3.14
C VAL A 117 24.10 -1.74 2.14
N LEU A 118 22.83 -1.35 2.24
CA LEU A 118 22.24 -0.31 1.39
C LEU A 118 22.96 1.04 1.58
N GLY A 119 23.20 1.46 2.83
CA GLY A 119 23.92 2.69 3.16
C GLY A 119 25.34 2.71 2.61
N THR A 120 26.02 1.56 2.65
CA THR A 120 27.36 1.40 2.07
C THR A 120 27.33 1.53 0.54
N ILE A 121 26.36 0.93 -0.15
CA ILE A 121 26.22 1.08 -1.60
C ILE A 121 25.95 2.54 -1.97
N VAL A 122 25.06 3.23 -1.24
CA VAL A 122 24.78 4.66 -1.42
C VAL A 122 26.08 5.49 -1.33
N GLU A 123 26.93 5.22 -0.32
CA GLU A 123 28.19 5.95 -0.15
C GLU A 123 29.21 5.64 -1.25
N LYS A 124 29.29 4.38 -1.71
CA LYS A 124 30.16 3.98 -2.84
C LYS A 124 29.75 4.62 -4.16
N VAL A 125 28.45 4.73 -4.46
CA VAL A 125 27.96 5.39 -5.69
C VAL A 125 28.27 6.88 -5.67
N LYS A 126 28.13 7.51 -4.50
CA LYS A 126 28.44 8.93 -4.27
C LYS A 126 29.93 9.22 -4.44
N SER A 127 30.82 8.36 -3.93
CA SER A 127 32.28 8.57 -4.03
C SER A 127 32.79 8.47 -5.48
N GLN A 128 32.11 7.71 -6.34
CA GLN A 128 32.44 7.56 -7.75
C GLN A 128 32.14 8.80 -8.62
N LYS A 129 31.58 9.89 -8.05
CA LYS A 129 31.13 11.11 -8.78
C LYS A 129 30.22 10.79 -9.99
N SER A 130 29.55 9.64 -9.97
CA SER A 130 28.65 9.21 -11.02
C SER A 130 27.37 10.05 -10.99
N LYS A 131 26.82 10.43 -12.15
CA LYS A 131 25.53 11.13 -12.25
C LYS A 131 24.35 10.16 -12.14
N VAL A 132 24.39 9.26 -11.17
CA VAL A 132 23.37 8.23 -10.93
C VAL A 132 22.44 8.69 -9.81
N LYS A 133 21.13 8.61 -10.06
CA LYS A 133 20.11 8.80 -9.03
C LYS A 133 19.89 7.46 -8.32
N THR A 134 20.04 7.45 -7.01
CA THR A 134 19.85 6.25 -6.19
C THR A 134 18.49 6.31 -5.50
N ILE A 135 17.71 5.23 -5.65
CA ILE A 135 16.39 5.09 -5.04
C ILE A 135 16.42 3.85 -4.14
N VAL A 136 16.31 4.07 -2.83
CA VAL A 136 16.23 2.98 -1.85
C VAL A 136 14.77 2.58 -1.70
N ALA A 137 14.40 1.40 -2.18
CA ALA A 137 13.06 0.84 -2.02
C ALA A 137 13.02 0.04 -0.72
N SER A 138 12.43 0.61 0.33
CA SER A 138 12.34 -0.03 1.65
C SER A 138 11.00 0.20 2.33
N GLY A 139 10.64 -0.76 3.17
CA GLY A 139 9.57 -0.56 4.14
C GLY A 139 10.01 0.20 5.39
N ASP A 140 11.29 0.17 5.71
CA ASP A 140 11.82 0.77 6.91
C ASP A 140 12.02 2.28 6.75
N MET A 141 11.55 3.04 7.74
CA MET A 141 11.70 4.49 7.78
C MET A 141 13.10 4.91 8.23
N ASP A 142 13.93 3.96 8.66
CA ASP A 142 15.30 4.21 9.10
C ASP A 142 16.19 4.59 7.94
N THR A 143 15.88 4.04 6.77
CA THR A 143 16.53 4.38 5.50
C THR A 143 16.36 5.85 5.11
N LEU A 144 15.42 6.59 5.72
CA LEU A 144 15.28 8.03 5.50
C LEU A 144 16.54 8.81 5.86
N GLN A 145 17.40 8.31 6.77
CA GLN A 145 18.68 8.94 7.08
C GLN A 145 19.69 8.91 5.90
N LEU A 146 19.43 8.11 4.86
CA LEU A 146 20.24 8.04 3.65
C LEU A 146 19.86 9.08 2.61
N VAL A 147 18.70 9.73 2.75
CA VAL A 147 18.18 10.71 1.79
C VAL A 147 19.14 11.90 1.68
N LYS A 148 19.39 12.35 0.45
CA LYS A 148 20.26 13.49 0.16
C LYS A 148 19.80 14.25 -1.08
N GLY A 149 19.20 15.42 -0.88
CA GLY A 149 18.57 16.21 -1.94
C GLY A 149 17.60 15.38 -2.79
N ASP A 150 17.75 15.45 -4.10
CA ASP A 150 17.04 14.68 -5.11
C ASP A 150 17.83 13.46 -5.64
N ASN A 151 19.08 13.30 -5.19
CA ASN A 151 20.03 12.31 -5.71
C ASN A 151 19.90 10.96 -5.00
N VAL A 152 19.63 10.97 -3.70
CA VAL A 152 19.31 9.77 -2.93
C VAL A 152 17.95 9.96 -2.31
N VAL A 153 16.99 9.12 -2.70
CA VAL A 153 15.60 9.20 -2.23
C VAL A 153 15.12 7.83 -1.78
N VAL A 154 14.13 7.78 -0.89
CA VAL A 154 13.52 6.53 -0.42
C VAL A 154 12.16 6.33 -1.07
N TYR A 155 11.94 5.18 -1.69
CA TYR A 155 10.66 4.79 -2.26
C TYR A 155 9.97 3.79 -1.32
N THR A 156 8.76 4.11 -0.86
CA THR A 156 8.03 3.24 0.08
C THR A 156 6.53 3.18 -0.22
N LEU A 157 5.87 2.20 0.37
CA LEU A 157 4.42 2.00 0.31
C LEU A 157 3.74 2.79 1.43
N LYS A 158 2.73 3.59 1.09
CA LYS A 158 1.98 4.44 2.03
C LYS A 158 0.81 3.69 2.68
N LYS A 159 -0.01 3.00 1.88
CA LYS A 159 -1.10 2.10 2.31
C LYS A 159 -1.34 0.98 1.29
N GLY A 160 -1.21 -0.27 1.72
CA GLY A 160 -1.31 -1.43 0.83
C GLY A 160 -0.21 -1.44 -0.24
N ILE A 161 -0.38 -2.23 -1.30
CA ILE A 161 0.64 -2.44 -2.35
C ILE A 161 0.54 -1.36 -3.46
N ASN A 162 -0.59 -0.64 -3.53
CA ASN A 162 -0.91 0.23 -4.67
C ASN A 162 -0.59 1.72 -4.45
N ASP A 163 -0.50 2.22 -3.21
CA ASP A 163 -0.20 3.63 -2.91
C ASP A 163 1.27 3.81 -2.55
N THR A 164 2.05 4.48 -3.40
CA THR A 164 3.50 4.68 -3.26
C THR A 164 3.85 6.14 -3.00
N ILE A 165 4.95 6.35 -2.28
CA ILE A 165 5.47 7.67 -1.95
C ILE A 165 7.00 7.66 -2.07
N ILE A 166 7.55 8.74 -2.61
CA ILE A 166 8.98 9.01 -2.62
C ILE A 166 9.28 10.05 -1.53
N TYR A 167 10.24 9.74 -0.68
CA TYR A 167 10.82 10.66 0.29
C TYR A 167 12.13 11.20 -0.25
N ASP A 168 12.07 12.44 -0.73
CA ASP A 168 13.24 13.31 -0.88
C ASP A 168 13.44 14.15 0.39
N GLU A 169 14.46 15.00 0.40
CA GLU A 169 14.79 15.84 1.56
C GLU A 169 13.63 16.75 1.97
N LYS A 170 12.88 17.27 1.00
CA LYS A 170 11.70 18.11 1.24
C LYS A 170 10.59 17.31 1.92
N ALA A 171 10.26 16.13 1.42
CA ALA A 171 9.24 15.25 1.99
C ALA A 171 9.61 14.76 3.40
N VAL A 172 10.90 14.53 3.68
CA VAL A 172 11.38 14.22 5.04
C VAL A 172 11.15 15.43 5.96
N ASN A 173 11.54 16.63 5.52
CA ASN A 173 11.33 17.84 6.30
C ASN A 173 9.84 18.15 6.51
N GLU A 174 8.97 17.97 5.51
CA GLU A 174 7.53 18.13 5.70
C GLU A 174 6.96 17.15 6.74
N ARG A 175 7.51 15.93 6.80
CA ARG A 175 7.04 14.89 7.72
C ARG A 175 7.50 15.10 9.16
N TYR A 176 8.78 15.44 9.37
CA TYR A 176 9.38 15.53 10.71
C TYR A 176 9.62 16.98 11.17
N GLY A 177 9.72 17.91 10.22
CA GLY A 177 10.08 19.32 10.42
C GLY A 177 11.58 19.56 10.60
N PHE A 178 12.41 18.58 10.25
CA PHE A 178 13.86 18.65 10.15
C PHE A 178 14.34 17.68 9.06
N GLY A 179 15.57 17.85 8.57
CA GLY A 179 16.09 17.07 7.46
C GLY A 179 16.54 15.64 7.81
N PRO A 180 16.85 14.82 6.79
CA PRO A 180 17.38 13.46 6.92
C PRO A 180 18.54 13.31 7.91
N GLU A 181 19.42 14.31 7.96
CA GLU A 181 20.62 14.35 8.79
C GLU A 181 20.32 14.36 10.30
N ARG A 182 19.06 14.58 10.69
CA ARG A 182 18.61 14.58 12.09
C ARG A 182 17.73 13.39 12.46
N ILE A 183 17.46 12.46 11.54
CA ILE A 183 16.63 11.28 11.82
C ILE A 183 17.27 10.41 12.91
N VAL A 184 18.58 10.21 12.85
CA VAL A 184 19.33 9.43 13.85
C VAL A 184 19.32 10.14 15.20
N ASP A 185 19.61 11.45 15.22
CA ASP A 185 19.57 12.27 16.44
C ASP A 185 18.18 12.24 17.10
N TYR A 186 17.12 12.29 16.30
CA TYR A 186 15.74 12.19 16.75
C TYR A 186 15.44 10.82 17.39
N LYS A 187 15.91 9.72 16.79
CA LYS A 187 15.81 8.38 17.38
C LYS A 187 16.63 8.24 18.66
N ALA A 188 17.83 8.80 18.68
CA ALA A 188 18.71 8.82 19.84
C ALA A 188 18.05 9.45 21.07
N LEU A 189 17.22 10.49 20.88
CA LEU A 189 16.49 11.11 21.97
C LEU A 189 15.22 10.35 22.35
N LYS A 190 14.39 9.97 21.38
CA LYS A 190 13.04 9.43 21.66
C LYS A 190 13.04 7.92 21.95
N GLY A 191 14.09 7.22 21.54
CA GLY A 191 14.15 5.77 21.48
C GLY A 191 13.39 5.16 20.30
N ASP A 192 13.46 3.85 20.18
CA ASP A 192 12.68 3.07 19.24
C ASP A 192 12.19 1.76 19.86
N PRO A 193 10.91 1.66 20.23
CA PRO A 193 10.36 0.43 20.80
C PRO A 193 10.45 -0.79 19.85
N SER A 194 10.44 -0.62 18.52
CA SER A 194 10.48 -1.77 17.60
C SER A 194 11.82 -2.49 17.59
N ASP A 195 12.89 -1.74 17.82
CA ASP A 195 14.27 -2.24 17.89
C ASP A 195 14.81 -2.29 19.32
N ASN A 196 13.96 -1.94 20.27
CA ASN A 196 14.30 -1.77 21.67
C ASN A 196 15.46 -0.78 21.90
N ILE A 197 15.53 0.27 21.08
CA ILE A 197 16.46 1.39 21.28
C ILE A 197 15.91 2.24 22.45
N ILE A 198 16.72 2.42 23.49
CA ILE A 198 16.28 2.99 24.77
C ILE A 198 15.90 4.48 24.62
N GLY A 199 16.76 5.25 23.95
CA GLY A 199 16.71 6.71 23.94
C GLY A 199 16.87 7.32 25.32
N VAL A 200 16.48 8.59 25.46
CA VAL A 200 16.42 9.26 26.77
C VAL A 200 15.07 8.98 27.42
N LYS A 201 15.07 8.21 28.51
CA LYS A 201 13.85 7.77 29.19
C LYS A 201 12.97 8.97 29.57
N GLY A 202 11.75 9.01 29.03
CA GLY A 202 10.78 10.08 29.29
C GLY A 202 10.81 11.24 28.31
N ILE A 203 11.72 11.23 27.32
CA ILE A 203 11.66 12.11 26.15
C ILE A 203 10.88 11.38 25.04
N GLY A 204 9.72 11.90 24.68
CA GLY A 204 8.90 11.37 23.59
C GLY A 204 9.05 12.15 22.28
N GLU A 205 8.34 11.71 21.24
CA GLU A 205 8.34 12.30 19.89
C GLU A 205 8.24 13.84 19.88
N LYS A 206 7.32 14.42 20.66
CA LYS A 206 7.13 15.88 20.70
C LYS A 206 8.37 16.60 21.24
N SER A 207 8.87 16.19 22.41
CA SER A 207 10.02 16.82 23.05
C SER A 207 11.29 16.65 22.22
N ALA A 208 11.51 15.45 21.66
CA ALA A 208 12.64 15.20 20.76
C ALA A 208 12.58 16.10 19.52
N THR A 209 11.40 16.22 18.89
CA THR A 209 11.22 17.08 17.71
C THR A 209 11.49 18.56 18.02
N GLU A 210 10.99 19.07 19.15
CA GLU A 210 11.22 20.46 19.57
C GLU A 210 12.72 20.73 19.83
N LEU A 211 13.41 19.81 20.50
CA LEU A 211 14.85 19.92 20.78
C LEU A 211 15.66 19.91 19.47
N ILE A 212 15.39 18.97 18.57
CA ILE A 212 16.10 18.87 17.28
C ILE A 212 15.89 20.12 16.43
N LYS A 213 14.66 20.63 16.34
CA LYS A 213 14.36 21.85 15.57
C LYS A 213 15.08 23.08 16.10
N LYS A 214 15.19 23.19 17.43
CA LYS A 214 15.75 24.39 18.06
C LYS A 214 17.27 24.35 18.18
N TYR A 215 17.84 23.16 18.38
CA TYR A 215 19.26 23.01 18.72
C TYR A 215 20.03 22.13 17.74
N GLY A 216 19.39 21.45 16.79
CA GLY A 216 20.07 20.57 15.83
C GLY A 216 20.36 19.18 16.41
N GLY A 217 21.56 18.65 16.16
CA GLY A 217 21.94 17.29 16.58
C GLY A 217 22.15 17.15 18.09
N ILE A 218 22.22 15.89 18.58
CA ILE A 218 22.33 15.63 20.01
C ILE A 218 23.59 16.22 20.62
N GLU A 219 24.71 16.27 19.88
CA GLU A 219 25.96 16.85 20.35
C GLU A 219 25.79 18.33 20.71
N ASN A 220 25.07 19.09 19.88
CA ASN A 220 24.81 20.50 20.13
C ASN A 220 23.79 20.71 21.26
N ILE A 221 22.81 19.80 21.39
CA ILE A 221 21.86 19.82 22.50
C ILE A 221 22.60 19.68 23.84
N PHE A 222 23.46 18.67 23.97
CA PHE A 222 24.20 18.42 25.21
C PHE A 222 25.30 19.46 25.48
N ALA A 223 25.96 19.97 24.43
CA ALA A 223 26.89 21.09 24.58
C ALA A 223 26.18 22.33 25.16
N LYS A 224 25.04 22.73 24.57
CA LYS A 224 24.24 23.86 25.08
C LYS A 224 23.63 23.59 26.45
N LEU A 225 23.34 22.33 26.78
CA LEU A 225 22.84 21.94 28.10
C LEU A 225 23.87 22.22 29.19
N LYS A 226 25.14 21.87 28.93
CA LYS A 226 26.28 22.14 29.83
C LYS A 226 26.49 23.65 30.05
N GLU A 227 26.18 24.47 29.03
CA GLU A 227 26.20 25.93 29.11
C GLU A 227 24.94 26.54 29.77
N GLY A 228 23.94 25.74 30.13
CA GLY A 228 22.67 26.25 30.68
C GLY A 228 21.78 26.98 29.65
N LYS A 229 22.04 26.81 28.35
CA LYS A 229 21.37 27.52 27.24
C LYS A 229 20.24 26.72 26.58
N VAL A 230 19.83 25.60 27.19
CA VAL A 230 18.69 24.80 26.72
C VAL A 230 17.42 25.28 27.41
N GLU A 231 16.59 26.00 26.67
CA GLU A 231 15.23 26.35 27.04
C GLU A 231 14.30 25.17 26.78
N ALA A 232 13.93 24.45 27.83
CA ALA A 232 12.91 23.41 27.86
C ALA A 232 12.25 23.37 29.25
N LYS A 233 11.20 22.56 29.43
CA LYS A 233 10.58 22.36 30.75
C LYS A 233 11.64 21.84 31.74
N PRO A 234 11.61 22.23 33.03
CA PRO A 234 12.60 21.79 34.03
C PRO A 234 12.79 20.26 34.07
N ARG A 235 11.68 19.51 33.98
CA ARG A 235 11.70 18.04 33.87
C ARG A 235 12.51 17.54 32.68
N ILE A 236 12.40 18.16 31.51
CA ILE A 236 13.13 17.74 30.31
C ILE A 236 14.63 18.02 30.45
N ILE A 237 14.99 19.16 31.06
CA ILE A 237 16.39 19.50 31.35
C ILE A 237 17.01 18.45 32.28
N GLU A 238 16.31 18.06 33.35
CA GLU A 238 16.77 17.00 34.27
C GLU A 238 16.93 15.65 33.56
N LEU A 239 15.97 15.26 32.71
CA LEU A 239 16.08 14.03 31.93
C LEU A 239 17.26 14.04 30.95
N LEU A 240 17.57 15.19 30.35
CA LEU A 240 18.74 15.32 29.47
C LEU A 240 20.05 15.23 30.26
N LYS A 241 20.15 15.89 31.43
CA LYS A 241 21.39 15.85 32.24
C LYS A 241 21.82 14.43 32.61
N GLY A 242 20.86 13.57 32.91
CA GLY A 242 21.11 12.16 33.23
C GLY A 242 20.96 11.20 32.04
N GLY A 243 20.87 11.70 30.81
CA GLY A 243 20.55 10.91 29.62
C GLY A 243 21.53 11.05 28.46
N GLU A 244 22.66 11.75 28.64
CA GLU A 244 23.64 12.01 27.58
C GLU A 244 24.27 10.71 27.06
N GLU A 245 24.66 9.81 27.96
CA GLU A 245 25.26 8.53 27.60
C GLU A 245 24.27 7.62 26.86
N GLU A 246 23.02 7.53 27.34
CA GLU A 246 21.98 6.73 26.69
C GLU A 246 21.60 7.28 25.32
N ALA A 247 21.58 8.60 25.15
CA ALA A 247 21.36 9.23 23.86
C ALA A 247 22.49 8.89 22.89
N GLN A 248 23.75 9.03 23.31
CA GLN A 248 24.91 8.73 22.47
C GLN A 248 24.96 7.24 22.09
N PHE A 249 24.67 6.35 23.05
CA PHE A 249 24.58 4.92 22.79
C PHE A 249 23.43 4.58 21.83
N SER A 250 22.25 5.17 22.03
CA SER A 250 21.10 5.00 21.15
C SER A 250 21.34 5.53 19.74
N LYS A 251 22.14 6.60 19.60
CA LYS A 251 22.59 7.11 18.30
C LYS A 251 23.42 6.07 17.55
N THR A 252 24.40 5.46 18.22
CA THR A 252 25.23 4.38 17.65
C THR A 252 24.39 3.19 17.17
N LEU A 253 23.33 2.83 17.90
CA LEU A 253 22.43 1.75 17.50
C LEU A 253 21.51 2.14 16.32
N ALA A 254 21.04 3.38 16.26
CA ALA A 254 20.13 3.85 15.23
C ALA A 254 20.81 4.23 13.89
N GLU A 255 22.12 4.47 13.91
CA GLU A 255 22.88 4.91 12.74
C GLU A 255 23.11 3.75 11.77
N ILE A 256 22.77 3.96 10.50
CA ILE A 256 23.09 3.05 9.40
C ILE A 256 24.57 3.22 9.05
N ARG A 257 25.33 2.15 9.20
CA ARG A 257 26.74 2.10 8.82
C ARG A 257 26.90 2.11 7.30
N ARG A 258 28.01 2.69 6.83
CA ARG A 258 28.30 2.88 5.40
C ARG A 258 29.63 2.28 4.96
N ASP A 259 30.13 1.35 5.76
CA ASP A 259 31.45 0.75 5.65
C ASP A 259 31.40 -0.79 5.69
N ALA A 260 30.27 -1.38 5.31
CA ALA A 260 30.16 -2.83 5.17
C ALA A 260 31.16 -3.34 4.11
N PRO A 261 31.92 -4.42 4.36
CA PRO A 261 32.91 -4.94 3.41
C PRO A 261 32.25 -5.67 2.22
N ILE A 262 31.68 -4.90 1.29
CA ILE A 262 31.07 -5.39 0.05
C ILE A 262 31.91 -5.08 -1.18
N ASP A 263 31.95 -6.01 -2.13
CA ASP A 263 32.52 -5.79 -3.45
C ASP A 263 31.44 -5.32 -4.45
N PHE A 264 31.25 -4.00 -4.52
CA PHE A 264 30.20 -3.36 -5.30
C PHE A 264 30.78 -2.50 -6.44
N SER A 265 30.20 -2.65 -7.64
CA SER A 265 30.37 -1.72 -8.76
C SER A 265 29.07 -1.62 -9.57
N LEU A 266 28.84 -0.48 -10.24
CA LEU A 266 27.65 -0.27 -11.07
C LEU A 266 27.54 -1.28 -12.23
N GLU A 267 28.67 -1.76 -12.76
CA GLU A 267 28.72 -2.76 -13.82
C GLU A 267 28.13 -4.10 -13.38
N LYS A 268 28.42 -4.52 -12.13
CA LYS A 268 27.91 -5.76 -11.55
C LYS A 268 26.39 -5.73 -11.42
N VAL A 269 25.83 -4.55 -11.13
CA VAL A 269 24.38 -4.34 -10.90
C VAL A 269 23.65 -3.73 -12.09
N SER A 270 24.29 -3.67 -13.28
CA SER A 270 23.60 -3.33 -14.53
C SER A 270 22.50 -4.35 -14.78
N TRP A 271 21.26 -3.86 -14.86
CA TRP A 271 20.06 -4.70 -14.89
C TRP A 271 19.32 -4.62 -16.22
N LYS A 272 19.12 -3.39 -16.74
CA LYS A 272 18.27 -3.14 -17.91
C LYS A 272 18.67 -3.92 -19.15
N GLU A 273 19.96 -4.11 -19.36
CA GLU A 273 20.51 -4.86 -20.51
C GLU A 273 20.55 -6.37 -20.29
N LYS A 274 20.52 -6.82 -19.03
CA LYS A 274 20.62 -8.24 -18.64
C LYS A 274 19.26 -8.89 -18.38
N PHE A 275 18.20 -8.11 -18.18
CA PHE A 275 16.88 -8.63 -17.86
C PHE A 275 16.18 -9.22 -19.08
N SER A 276 15.64 -10.44 -18.94
CA SER A 276 14.80 -11.09 -19.93
C SER A 276 13.50 -11.58 -19.31
N ALA A 277 12.36 -11.13 -19.84
CA ALA A 277 11.04 -11.57 -19.37
C ALA A 277 10.75 -13.06 -19.69
N GLU A 278 11.57 -13.70 -20.51
CA GLU A 278 11.45 -15.15 -20.75
C GLU A 278 12.01 -15.96 -19.58
N GLU A 279 13.08 -15.47 -18.94
CA GLU A 279 13.79 -16.16 -17.85
C GLU A 279 12.97 -16.25 -16.56
N ILE A 280 12.01 -15.35 -16.36
CA ILE A 280 11.11 -15.34 -15.20
C ILE A 280 9.93 -16.33 -15.30
N LYS A 281 9.59 -16.79 -16.52
CA LYS A 281 8.41 -17.64 -16.75
C LYS A 281 8.44 -18.93 -15.93
N PRO A 282 9.56 -19.68 -15.84
CA PRO A 282 9.60 -20.93 -15.10
C PRO A 282 9.26 -20.75 -13.62
N ILE A 283 9.90 -19.78 -12.95
CA ILE A 283 9.68 -19.53 -11.52
C ILE A 283 8.29 -18.97 -11.25
N PHE A 284 7.72 -18.15 -12.14
CA PHE A 284 6.35 -17.64 -11.98
C PHE A 284 5.31 -18.73 -12.12
N ASN A 285 5.51 -19.67 -13.06
CA ASN A 285 4.63 -20.82 -13.20
C ASN A 285 4.71 -21.74 -11.98
N GLU A 286 5.92 -21.97 -11.48
CA GLU A 286 6.14 -22.79 -10.28
C GLU A 286 5.47 -22.19 -9.04
N LEU A 287 5.60 -20.88 -8.82
CA LEU A 287 5.00 -20.18 -7.68
C LEU A 287 3.49 -19.88 -7.85
N GLY A 288 2.90 -20.17 -9.01
CA GLY A 288 1.49 -19.88 -9.30
C GLY A 288 1.20 -18.40 -9.64
N PHE A 289 2.19 -17.60 -10.01
CA PHE A 289 2.09 -16.15 -10.26
C PHE A 289 1.56 -15.81 -11.66
N LYS A 290 0.51 -16.50 -12.10
CA LYS A 290 -0.10 -16.32 -13.44
C LYS A 290 -0.53 -14.87 -13.68
N SER A 291 -1.10 -14.21 -12.67
CA SER A 291 -1.54 -12.81 -12.75
C SER A 291 -0.38 -11.81 -12.86
N LEU A 292 0.74 -12.07 -12.19
CA LEU A 292 1.95 -11.23 -12.32
C LEU A 292 2.65 -11.46 -13.65
N LEU A 293 2.61 -12.69 -14.17
CA LEU A 293 3.18 -13.01 -15.49
C LEU A 293 2.46 -12.25 -16.61
N ALA A 294 1.13 -12.14 -16.53
CA ALA A 294 0.34 -11.35 -17.48
C ALA A 294 0.78 -9.87 -17.47
N ARG A 295 0.98 -9.29 -16.29
CA ARG A 295 1.42 -7.88 -16.13
C ARG A 295 2.80 -7.59 -16.73
N ILE A 296 3.69 -8.58 -16.81
CA ILE A 296 5.03 -8.40 -17.41
C ILE A 296 4.97 -8.55 -18.94
N LYS A 297 4.15 -9.47 -19.46
CA LYS A 297 3.99 -9.67 -20.92
C LYS A 297 3.45 -8.46 -21.65
N GLU A 298 2.66 -7.63 -20.97
CA GLU A 298 2.19 -6.34 -21.51
C GLU A 298 3.33 -5.33 -21.78
N ASN A 299 4.57 -5.60 -21.32
CA ASN A 299 5.62 -4.58 -21.15
C ASN A 299 6.90 -4.78 -21.99
N ASN A 300 6.99 -5.80 -22.86
CA ASN A 300 8.22 -6.13 -23.61
C ASN A 300 8.33 -5.50 -25.01
N GLY A 301 7.70 -4.34 -25.24
CA GLY A 301 7.85 -3.56 -26.49
C GLY A 301 7.92 -2.07 -26.20
N ALA A 302 8.85 -1.37 -26.86
CA ALA A 302 8.72 0.06 -27.11
C ALA A 302 7.28 0.35 -27.54
N MET A 303 6.64 1.38 -26.97
CA MET A 303 5.22 1.72 -27.16
C MET A 303 4.71 1.25 -28.52
N PRO A 304 4.00 0.10 -28.59
CA PRO A 304 3.16 -0.16 -29.72
C PRO A 304 1.86 0.57 -29.43
N GLU A 305 1.33 1.25 -30.45
CA GLU A 305 -0.11 1.40 -30.55
C GLU A 305 -0.78 0.08 -30.15
N LYS A 306 -1.81 0.17 -29.31
CA LYS A 306 -2.56 -0.98 -28.78
C LYS A 306 -2.79 -2.04 -29.85
N THR A 307 -2.06 -3.16 -29.76
CA THR A 307 -2.47 -4.43 -30.34
C THR A 307 -2.74 -5.40 -29.20
N GLU A 308 -4.03 -5.58 -28.92
CA GLU A 308 -4.59 -6.47 -27.90
C GLU A 308 -4.13 -7.92 -28.09
N GLN A 309 -3.77 -8.59 -27.00
CA GLN A 309 -3.88 -10.05 -26.97
C GLN A 309 -5.36 -10.43 -26.78
N PRO A 310 -5.87 -11.44 -27.50
CA PRO A 310 -7.26 -11.85 -27.39
C PRO A 310 -7.56 -12.39 -25.98
N ARG A 311 -8.61 -11.83 -25.37
CA ARG A 311 -9.19 -12.31 -24.12
C ARG A 311 -9.55 -13.78 -24.28
N LYS A 312 -8.97 -14.68 -23.47
CA LYS A 312 -9.41 -16.09 -23.44
C LYS A 312 -10.86 -16.15 -22.97
N GLU A 313 -11.75 -16.70 -23.79
CA GLU A 313 -13.13 -16.97 -23.40
C GLU A 313 -13.14 -17.86 -22.15
N LYS A 314 -13.93 -17.47 -21.14
CA LYS A 314 -14.16 -18.30 -19.96
C LYS A 314 -15.10 -19.43 -20.32
N THR A 315 -14.73 -20.64 -19.98
CA THR A 315 -15.53 -21.83 -20.20
C THR A 315 -16.30 -22.20 -18.94
N PRO A 316 -17.43 -22.94 -19.04
CA PRO A 316 -18.10 -23.48 -17.86
C PRO A 316 -17.17 -24.32 -16.96
N ALA A 317 -16.13 -24.93 -17.53
CA ALA A 317 -15.12 -25.69 -16.80
C ALA A 317 -14.28 -24.84 -15.84
N ASP A 318 -14.05 -23.56 -16.15
CA ASP A 318 -13.32 -22.62 -15.28
C ASP A 318 -14.09 -22.32 -13.97
N PHE A 319 -15.42 -22.43 -14.00
CA PHE A 319 -16.28 -22.29 -12.82
C PHE A 319 -16.45 -23.63 -12.09
N GLN A 320 -16.54 -24.74 -12.84
CA GLN A 320 -16.68 -26.09 -12.27
C GLN A 320 -15.42 -26.58 -11.54
N ALA A 321 -14.22 -26.14 -11.95
CA ALA A 321 -12.97 -26.48 -11.27
C ALA A 321 -12.93 -25.97 -9.81
N LYS A 322 -13.46 -24.76 -9.54
CA LYS A 322 -13.59 -24.21 -8.17
C LYS A 322 -14.57 -25.01 -7.31
N VAL A 323 -15.69 -25.48 -7.87
CA VAL A 323 -16.66 -26.35 -7.17
C VAL A 323 -16.00 -27.64 -6.66
N ILE A 324 -14.99 -28.15 -7.37
CA ILE A 324 -14.26 -29.37 -7.02
C ILE A 324 -13.12 -29.06 -6.03
N GLU A 325 -12.45 -27.92 -6.16
CA GLU A 325 -11.34 -27.48 -5.28
C GLU A 325 -11.83 -27.16 -3.85
N ASP A 326 -13.03 -26.60 -3.71
CA ASP A 326 -13.62 -26.25 -2.42
C ASP A 326 -14.08 -27.48 -1.60
N LYS A 327 -13.96 -28.71 -2.15
CA LYS A 327 -14.10 -29.97 -1.39
C LYS A 327 -13.13 -30.08 -0.20
N LYS A 328 -12.07 -29.26 -0.16
CA LYS A 328 -11.14 -29.19 0.98
C LYS A 328 -11.62 -28.27 2.11
N SER A 329 -12.64 -27.43 1.90
CA SER A 329 -13.31 -26.69 2.98
C SER A 329 -14.54 -27.46 3.47
N LYS A 330 -14.73 -27.53 4.80
CA LYS A 330 -15.66 -28.43 5.50
C LYS A 330 -17.16 -28.07 5.35
N THR A 331 -17.66 -27.96 4.13
CA THR A 331 -19.10 -27.84 3.88
C THR A 331 -19.46 -28.72 2.70
N GLU A 332 -19.98 -29.91 2.99
CA GLU A 332 -20.60 -30.77 1.97
C GLU A 332 -21.80 -30.02 1.39
N ILE A 333 -21.60 -29.35 0.26
CA ILE A 333 -22.72 -29.00 -0.61
C ILE A 333 -23.31 -30.34 -1.06
N SER A 334 -24.52 -30.64 -0.58
CA SER A 334 -25.26 -31.84 -0.99
C SER A 334 -25.19 -32.00 -2.51
N GLU A 335 -24.89 -33.20 -3.02
CA GLU A 335 -24.76 -33.46 -4.46
C GLU A 335 -25.97 -32.95 -5.26
N MET A 336 -27.15 -32.91 -4.63
CA MET A 336 -28.36 -32.33 -5.18
C MET A 336 -28.20 -30.83 -5.50
N LEU A 337 -27.69 -30.03 -4.56
CA LEU A 337 -27.49 -28.59 -4.76
C LEU A 337 -26.45 -28.32 -5.84
N ARG A 338 -25.36 -29.10 -5.84
CA ARG A 338 -24.31 -28.99 -6.87
C ARG A 338 -24.86 -29.22 -8.28
N LYS A 339 -25.60 -30.32 -8.48
CA LYS A 339 -26.15 -30.70 -9.79
C LYS A 339 -27.32 -29.82 -10.22
N ARG A 340 -28.18 -29.39 -9.29
CA ARG A 340 -29.40 -28.63 -9.62
C ARG A 340 -29.20 -27.12 -9.69
N ILE A 341 -28.21 -26.57 -8.98
CA ILE A 341 -28.03 -25.12 -8.84
C ILE A 341 -26.66 -24.69 -9.39
N GLU A 342 -25.55 -25.18 -8.81
CA GLU A 342 -24.21 -24.66 -9.13
C GLU A 342 -23.75 -24.97 -10.56
N GLU A 343 -23.91 -26.21 -11.04
CA GLU A 343 -23.48 -26.60 -12.39
C GLU A 343 -24.24 -25.84 -13.51
N PRO A 344 -25.59 -25.71 -13.49
CA PRO A 344 -26.30 -24.88 -14.44
C PRO A 344 -25.93 -23.39 -14.34
N LEU A 345 -25.78 -22.88 -13.10
CA LEU A 345 -25.45 -21.48 -12.86
C LEU A 345 -24.06 -21.13 -13.43
N ALA A 346 -23.07 -22.02 -13.27
CA ALA A 346 -21.72 -21.86 -13.80
C ALA A 346 -21.70 -21.57 -15.31
N LYS A 347 -22.57 -22.25 -16.08
CA LYS A 347 -22.70 -22.00 -17.53
C LYS A 347 -23.22 -20.59 -17.81
N ILE A 348 -24.27 -20.17 -17.09
CA ILE A 348 -24.88 -18.85 -17.23
C ILE A 348 -23.87 -17.75 -16.88
N LEU A 349 -23.12 -17.91 -15.79
CA LEU A 349 -22.10 -16.95 -15.36
C LEU A 349 -20.99 -16.83 -16.41
N ALA A 350 -20.49 -17.94 -16.96
CA ALA A 350 -19.49 -17.90 -18.03
C ALA A 350 -19.97 -17.09 -19.25
N GLU A 351 -21.21 -17.31 -19.69
CA GLU A 351 -21.83 -16.56 -20.79
C GLU A 351 -21.95 -15.06 -20.45
N MET A 352 -22.38 -14.72 -19.24
CA MET A 352 -22.49 -13.34 -18.77
C MET A 352 -21.13 -12.62 -18.73
N GLU A 353 -20.09 -13.28 -18.22
CA GLU A 353 -18.74 -12.70 -18.12
C GLU A 353 -18.06 -12.54 -19.49
N ASN A 354 -18.31 -13.46 -20.41
CA ASN A 354 -17.82 -13.35 -21.78
C ASN A 354 -18.54 -12.23 -22.53
N LYS A 355 -19.86 -12.13 -22.40
CA LYS A 355 -20.65 -11.05 -23.04
C LYS A 355 -20.31 -9.68 -22.46
N GLY A 356 -20.17 -9.57 -21.14
CA GLY A 356 -19.95 -8.30 -20.45
C GLY A 356 -21.10 -7.29 -20.59
N ALA A 357 -20.97 -6.17 -19.90
CA ALA A 357 -21.90 -5.05 -19.94
C ALA A 357 -21.33 -3.90 -20.78
N LEU A 358 -22.07 -3.45 -21.79
CA LEU A 358 -21.67 -2.32 -22.61
C LEU A 358 -21.78 -1.02 -21.81
N ILE A 359 -20.77 -0.17 -21.92
CA ILE A 359 -20.74 1.15 -21.29
C ILE A 359 -20.52 2.28 -22.30
N ASP A 360 -21.11 3.43 -22.02
CA ASP A 360 -20.88 4.68 -22.73
C ASP A 360 -19.63 5.37 -22.13
N VAL A 361 -18.49 5.15 -22.79
CA VAL A 361 -17.19 5.67 -22.36
C VAL A 361 -17.12 7.19 -22.49
N ASP A 362 -17.75 7.78 -23.50
CA ASP A 362 -17.67 9.22 -23.73
C ASP A 362 -18.57 9.97 -22.75
N TYR A 363 -19.74 9.42 -22.42
CA TYR A 363 -20.53 9.90 -21.29
C TYR A 363 -19.74 9.88 -19.98
N LEU A 364 -19.01 8.79 -19.68
CA LEU A 364 -18.20 8.70 -18.46
C LEU A 364 -17.03 9.70 -18.44
N LYS A 365 -16.39 9.99 -19.60
CA LYS A 365 -15.36 11.03 -19.69
C LYS A 365 -15.93 12.42 -19.39
N ASN A 366 -17.08 12.76 -19.99
CA ASN A 366 -17.72 14.05 -19.73
C ASN A 366 -18.15 14.18 -18.26
N LEU A 367 -18.70 13.10 -17.69
CA LEU A 367 -19.05 13.04 -16.27
C LEU A 367 -17.81 13.18 -15.37
N SER A 368 -16.66 12.62 -15.76
CA SER A 368 -15.39 12.78 -15.04
C SER A 368 -15.00 14.26 -14.95
N GLU A 369 -15.01 14.98 -16.07
CA GLU A 369 -14.65 16.41 -16.11
C GLU A 369 -15.59 17.26 -15.23
N GLU A 370 -16.90 17.00 -15.31
CA GLU A 370 -17.90 17.68 -14.49
C GLU A 370 -17.65 17.44 -12.99
N LYS A 371 -17.48 16.18 -12.58
CA LYS A 371 -17.32 15.83 -11.17
C LYS A 371 -15.98 16.26 -10.59
N HIS A 372 -14.90 16.27 -11.38
CA HIS A 372 -13.61 16.86 -10.94
C HIS A 372 -13.72 18.37 -10.74
N LYS A 373 -14.50 19.07 -11.56
CA LYS A 373 -14.78 20.50 -11.36
C LYS A 373 -15.60 20.75 -10.08
N GLU A 374 -16.61 19.91 -9.81
CA GLU A 374 -17.40 19.95 -8.57
C GLU A 374 -16.52 19.68 -7.34
N LEU A 375 -15.65 18.66 -7.39
CA LEU A 375 -14.69 18.34 -6.31
C LEU A 375 -13.75 19.50 -6.01
N ASN A 376 -13.17 20.11 -7.04
CA ASN A 376 -12.28 21.27 -6.87
C ASN A 376 -12.99 22.46 -6.23
N GLY A 377 -14.28 22.66 -6.56
CA GLY A 377 -15.12 23.69 -5.93
C GLY A 377 -15.37 23.43 -4.45
N LEU A 378 -15.78 22.20 -4.11
CA LEU A 378 -16.00 21.77 -2.73
C LEU A 378 -14.72 21.82 -1.90
N GLU A 379 -13.59 21.40 -2.47
CA GLU A 379 -12.29 21.42 -1.81
C GLU A 379 -11.89 22.84 -1.37
N LYS A 380 -11.98 23.81 -2.27
CA LYS A 380 -11.71 25.23 -1.95
C LYS A 380 -12.65 25.77 -0.89
N LYS A 381 -13.93 25.38 -0.93
CA LYS A 381 -14.94 25.77 0.08
C LYS A 381 -14.59 25.19 1.45
N ILE A 382 -14.21 23.91 1.50
CA ILE A 382 -13.80 23.21 2.72
C ILE A 382 -12.53 23.84 3.32
N TRP A 383 -11.52 24.13 2.50
CA TRP A 383 -10.30 24.79 2.97
C TRP A 383 -10.56 26.19 3.52
N LYS A 384 -11.45 26.95 2.88
CA LYS A 384 -11.87 28.26 3.39
C LYS A 384 -12.54 28.15 4.76
N LEU A 385 -13.42 27.16 4.96
CA LEU A 385 -14.08 26.91 6.24
C LEU A 385 -13.12 26.35 7.31
N ALA A 386 -12.13 25.57 6.91
CA ALA A 386 -11.10 25.02 7.79
C ALA A 386 -10.01 26.03 8.17
N GLY A 387 -9.83 27.09 7.37
CA GLY A 387 -8.74 28.06 7.52
C GLY A 387 -7.35 27.45 7.29
N GLU A 388 -7.27 26.32 6.59
CA GLU A 388 -6.02 25.71 6.11
C GLU A 388 -6.30 24.71 4.98
N GLU A 389 -5.29 24.47 4.15
CA GLU A 389 -5.32 23.41 3.15
C GLU A 389 -4.92 22.07 3.77
N PHE A 390 -5.65 21.02 3.43
CA PHE A 390 -5.36 19.66 3.87
C PHE A 390 -6.00 18.64 2.93
N ASN A 391 -5.51 17.40 2.97
CA ASN A 391 -6.08 16.31 2.20
C ASN A 391 -7.39 15.82 2.84
N ILE A 392 -8.51 16.14 2.20
CA ILE A 392 -9.89 15.80 2.63
C ILE A 392 -10.14 14.28 2.57
N ASN A 393 -9.40 13.54 1.75
CA ASN A 393 -9.48 12.07 1.72
C ASN A 393 -8.67 11.40 2.84
N SER A 394 -7.87 12.15 3.62
CA SER A 394 -7.09 11.61 4.75
C SER A 394 -7.89 11.70 6.06
N PRO A 395 -8.34 10.56 6.65
CA PRO A 395 -9.09 10.58 7.91
C PRO A 395 -8.32 11.21 9.06
N LYS A 396 -6.99 11.10 9.05
CA LYS A 396 -6.10 11.66 10.08
C LYS A 396 -6.04 13.18 10.01
N GLN A 397 -5.81 13.73 8.82
CA GLN A 397 -5.74 15.19 8.64
C GLN A 397 -7.11 15.82 8.88
N MET A 398 -8.17 15.26 8.29
CA MET A 398 -9.53 15.71 8.54
C MET A 398 -9.90 15.64 10.02
N GLY A 399 -9.59 14.53 10.70
CA GLY A 399 -9.88 14.39 12.11
C GLY A 399 -9.20 15.47 12.95
N LYS A 400 -7.94 15.83 12.64
CA LYS A 400 -7.25 16.93 13.30
C LYS A 400 -7.96 18.26 13.06
N VAL A 401 -8.32 18.56 11.81
CA VAL A 401 -9.02 19.82 11.47
C VAL A 401 -10.37 19.91 12.19
N LEU A 402 -11.22 18.87 12.07
CA LEU A 402 -12.57 18.89 12.64
C LEU A 402 -12.57 18.90 14.16
N PHE A 403 -11.79 18.01 14.79
CA PHE A 403 -11.91 17.76 16.23
C PHE A 403 -10.91 18.55 17.09
N VAL A 404 -9.76 18.93 16.53
CA VAL A 404 -8.72 19.66 17.28
C VAL A 404 -8.78 21.15 16.98
N LYS A 405 -8.82 21.53 15.69
CA LYS A 405 -8.80 22.95 15.29
C LYS A 405 -10.17 23.60 15.41
N LEU A 406 -11.19 22.98 14.80
CA LEU A 406 -12.57 23.48 14.83
C LEU A 406 -13.34 23.07 16.10
N GLY A 407 -12.76 22.18 16.93
CA GLY A 407 -13.36 21.77 18.20
C GLY A 407 -14.72 21.08 18.09
N LEU A 408 -15.04 20.50 16.93
CA LEU A 408 -16.31 19.80 16.71
C LEU A 408 -16.33 18.47 17.50
N GLY A 409 -17.50 17.93 17.82
CA GLY A 409 -17.62 16.60 18.44
C GLY A 409 -17.51 16.52 19.97
N GLY A 410 -17.54 17.67 20.66
CA GLY A 410 -17.61 17.75 22.13
C GLY A 410 -16.33 17.31 22.85
N ALA A 411 -16.41 17.13 24.17
CA ALA A 411 -15.22 16.94 25.03
C ALA A 411 -14.42 15.65 24.74
N LYS A 412 -15.03 14.62 24.14
CA LYS A 412 -14.36 13.34 23.80
C LYS A 412 -14.82 12.79 22.45
N PRO A 413 -14.23 13.26 21.34
CA PRO A 413 -14.54 12.74 20.01
C PRO A 413 -14.17 11.26 19.89
N LYS A 414 -15.05 10.46 19.27
CA LYS A 414 -14.85 9.00 19.12
C LYS A 414 -13.58 8.70 18.31
N LYS A 415 -12.78 7.76 18.79
CA LYS A 415 -11.55 7.28 18.13
C LYS A 415 -11.72 5.85 17.60
N THR A 416 -10.95 5.49 16.58
CA THR A 416 -10.80 4.13 16.06
C THR A 416 -9.92 3.31 17.01
N ALA A 417 -9.88 1.98 16.83
CA ALA A 417 -8.99 1.09 17.59
C ALA A 417 -7.50 1.48 17.45
N THR A 418 -7.14 2.13 16.34
CA THR A 418 -5.81 2.66 16.04
C THR A 418 -5.53 4.05 16.64
N GLY A 419 -6.44 4.59 17.47
CA GLY A 419 -6.28 5.87 18.16
C GLY A 419 -6.52 7.13 17.32
N ALA A 420 -6.79 7.01 16.02
CA ALA A 420 -7.17 8.14 15.16
C ALA A 420 -8.63 8.56 15.41
N TYR A 421 -8.97 9.83 15.16
CA TYR A 421 -10.36 10.27 15.24
C TYR A 421 -11.22 9.61 14.17
N SER A 422 -12.40 9.13 14.55
CA SER A 422 -13.34 8.51 13.63
C SER A 422 -14.03 9.58 12.81
N THR A 423 -13.76 9.59 11.51
CA THR A 423 -14.43 10.46 10.53
C THR A 423 -15.35 9.63 9.62
N ASN A 424 -15.87 8.49 10.07
CA ASN A 424 -16.77 7.68 9.23
C ASN A 424 -18.12 8.40 9.00
N ALA A 425 -18.88 7.96 7.99
CA ALA A 425 -20.14 8.61 7.61
C ALA A 425 -21.13 8.72 8.78
N ALA A 426 -21.25 7.67 9.61
CA ALA A 426 -22.14 7.69 10.77
C ALA A 426 -21.72 8.67 11.86
N GLN A 427 -20.41 8.92 12.04
CA GLN A 427 -19.92 9.94 12.97
C GLN A 427 -20.13 11.35 12.40
N LEU A 428 -19.80 11.58 11.13
CA LEU A 428 -19.99 12.88 10.49
C LEU A 428 -21.47 13.28 10.44
N ALA A 429 -22.38 12.34 10.20
CA ALA A 429 -23.82 12.61 10.19
C ALA A 429 -24.33 13.20 11.52
N LYS A 430 -23.77 12.78 12.67
CA LYS A 430 -24.12 13.32 14.00
C LYS A 430 -23.67 14.77 14.20
N LEU A 431 -22.74 15.24 13.38
CA LEU A 431 -22.13 16.57 13.47
C LEU A 431 -22.61 17.50 12.36
N LYS A 432 -23.56 17.05 11.53
CA LYS A 432 -24.03 17.80 10.36
C LYS A 432 -24.52 19.20 10.72
N ASP A 433 -25.21 19.34 11.85
CA ASP A 433 -25.74 20.62 12.33
C ASP A 433 -24.73 21.42 13.16
N ALA A 434 -23.57 20.83 13.48
CA ALA A 434 -22.55 21.49 14.30
C ALA A 434 -21.71 22.49 13.49
N HIS A 435 -21.49 22.23 12.19
CA HIS A 435 -20.73 23.14 11.33
C HIS A 435 -20.98 22.88 9.83
N PRO A 436 -21.12 23.91 8.98
CA PRO A 436 -21.35 23.76 7.53
C PRO A 436 -20.32 22.89 6.81
N ILE A 437 -19.07 22.91 7.27
CA ILE A 437 -17.96 22.10 6.72
C ILE A 437 -18.27 20.60 6.69
N ILE A 438 -19.11 20.11 7.61
CA ILE A 438 -19.44 18.68 7.70
C ILE A 438 -20.28 18.25 6.49
N GLY A 439 -21.24 19.09 6.08
CA GLY A 439 -22.04 18.86 4.88
C GLY A 439 -21.16 18.79 3.63
N ASP A 440 -20.31 19.80 3.44
CA ASP A 440 -19.40 19.87 2.29
C ASP A 440 -18.42 18.68 2.25
N ILE A 441 -17.89 18.25 3.40
CA ILE A 441 -17.00 17.08 3.49
C ILE A 441 -17.73 15.78 3.14
N MET A 442 -18.95 15.59 3.65
CA MET A 442 -19.73 14.40 3.34
C MET A 442 -20.02 14.33 1.85
N GLU A 443 -20.37 15.47 1.26
CA GLU A 443 -20.60 15.62 -0.17
C GLU A 443 -19.35 15.31 -1.01
N TYR A 444 -18.21 15.94 -0.66
CA TYR A 444 -16.93 15.72 -1.33
C TYR A 444 -16.54 14.24 -1.32
N ARG A 445 -16.67 13.55 -0.18
CA ARG A 445 -16.31 12.14 -0.06
C ARG A 445 -17.21 11.22 -0.87
N GLU A 446 -18.50 11.53 -0.98
CA GLU A 446 -19.41 10.78 -1.83
C GLU A 446 -18.98 10.88 -3.30
N ILE A 447 -18.77 12.10 -3.80
CA ILE A 447 -18.35 12.35 -5.19
C ILE A 447 -16.98 11.73 -5.44
N SER A 448 -16.01 11.95 -4.57
CA SER A 448 -14.64 11.46 -4.74
C SER A 448 -14.60 9.93 -4.79
N LYS A 449 -15.44 9.25 -4.01
CA LYS A 449 -15.60 7.79 -4.09
C LYS A 449 -16.18 7.36 -5.44
N LEU A 450 -17.22 8.03 -5.93
CA LEU A 450 -17.82 7.71 -7.23
C LEU A 450 -16.83 7.92 -8.37
N VAL A 451 -16.10 9.04 -8.34
CA VAL A 451 -15.08 9.37 -9.34
C VAL A 451 -13.97 8.32 -9.36
N SER A 452 -13.34 8.08 -8.21
CA SER A 452 -12.20 7.18 -8.12
C SER A 452 -12.54 5.72 -8.36
N THR A 453 -13.72 5.26 -7.91
CA THR A 453 -14.11 3.84 -7.97
C THR A 453 -14.83 3.48 -9.26
N TYR A 454 -15.58 4.41 -9.85
CA TYR A 454 -16.41 4.12 -11.02
C TYR A 454 -16.11 5.01 -12.23
N ILE A 455 -16.23 6.33 -12.10
CA ILE A 455 -16.23 7.23 -13.27
C ILE A 455 -14.88 7.19 -13.99
N ASP A 456 -13.77 7.27 -13.26
CA ASP A 456 -12.42 7.27 -13.85
C ASP A 456 -11.88 5.84 -14.06
N ALA A 457 -12.45 4.86 -13.35
CA ALA A 457 -11.94 3.50 -13.30
C ALA A 457 -12.56 2.62 -14.39
N LEU A 458 -13.89 2.67 -14.56
CA LEU A 458 -14.61 1.78 -15.48
C LEU A 458 -14.15 1.93 -16.94
N PRO A 459 -13.96 3.14 -17.50
CA PRO A 459 -13.46 3.29 -18.87
C PRO A 459 -12.10 2.62 -19.11
N LYS A 460 -11.25 2.55 -18.07
CA LYS A 460 -9.93 1.94 -18.14
C LYS A 460 -9.97 0.41 -18.06
N LEU A 461 -11.08 -0.14 -17.58
CA LEU A 461 -11.31 -1.58 -17.41
C LEU A 461 -12.16 -2.19 -18.53
N ALA A 462 -12.71 -1.36 -19.41
CA ALA A 462 -13.48 -1.82 -20.55
C ALA A 462 -12.59 -2.36 -21.68
N ASP A 463 -13.09 -3.34 -22.43
CA ASP A 463 -12.44 -3.84 -23.63
C ASP A 463 -12.54 -2.84 -24.81
N LYS A 464 -11.97 -3.17 -25.98
CA LYS A 464 -12.10 -2.35 -27.21
C LYS A 464 -13.53 -2.06 -27.65
N ASN A 465 -14.49 -2.90 -27.26
CA ASN A 465 -15.89 -2.77 -27.61
C ASN A 465 -16.67 -2.03 -26.51
N ASN A 466 -15.95 -1.37 -25.58
CA ASN A 466 -16.49 -0.69 -24.42
C ASN A 466 -17.32 -1.61 -23.51
N ARG A 467 -16.92 -2.88 -23.37
CA ARG A 467 -17.57 -3.85 -22.50
C ARG A 467 -16.79 -4.08 -21.23
N LEU A 468 -17.49 -4.00 -20.12
CA LEU A 468 -17.01 -4.38 -18.80
C LEU A 468 -17.30 -5.84 -18.52
N HIS A 469 -16.29 -6.55 -18.05
CA HIS A 469 -16.42 -7.96 -17.76
C HIS A 469 -16.04 -8.26 -16.32
N THR A 470 -17.02 -8.13 -15.43
CA THR A 470 -16.88 -8.53 -14.03
C THR A 470 -16.67 -10.03 -13.92
N HIS A 471 -15.95 -10.46 -12.89
CA HIS A 471 -15.99 -11.83 -12.41
C HIS A 471 -17.11 -11.97 -11.37
N PHE A 472 -17.88 -13.06 -11.43
CA PHE A 472 -18.86 -13.47 -10.45
C PHE A 472 -18.34 -14.68 -9.67
N ASP A 473 -18.39 -14.60 -8.35
CA ASP A 473 -18.02 -15.68 -7.45
C ASP A 473 -19.25 -16.12 -6.61
N SER A 474 -19.69 -17.37 -6.77
CA SER A 474 -20.81 -17.96 -6.04
C SER A 474 -20.43 -18.48 -4.64
N PHE A 475 -19.14 -18.69 -4.37
CA PHE A 475 -18.63 -19.19 -3.09
C PHE A 475 -18.10 -18.07 -2.18
N GLY A 476 -17.96 -16.86 -2.71
CA GLY A 476 -17.41 -15.72 -1.98
C GLY A 476 -18.24 -15.19 -0.81
N THR A 477 -19.51 -15.58 -0.65
CA THR A 477 -20.35 -15.10 0.47
C THR A 477 -20.99 -16.23 1.26
N ALA A 478 -20.96 -16.14 2.60
CA ALA A 478 -21.61 -17.10 3.49
C ALA A 478 -23.14 -17.19 3.29
N THR A 479 -23.74 -16.15 2.69
CA THR A 479 -25.18 -16.11 2.38
C THR A 479 -25.57 -16.86 1.11
N GLY A 480 -24.59 -17.35 0.33
CA GLY A 480 -24.84 -17.95 -1.00
C GLY A 480 -25.19 -16.94 -2.09
N ARG A 481 -25.05 -15.63 -1.84
CA ARG A 481 -25.20 -14.58 -2.85
C ARG A 481 -23.96 -14.55 -3.74
N LEU A 482 -24.16 -14.29 -5.03
CA LEU A 482 -23.06 -13.98 -5.94
C LEU A 482 -22.33 -12.72 -5.44
N SER A 483 -21.02 -12.74 -5.47
CA SER A 483 -20.18 -11.55 -5.33
C SER A 483 -19.58 -11.17 -6.68
N SER A 484 -19.27 -9.89 -6.90
CA SER A 484 -18.67 -9.41 -8.15
C SER A 484 -17.32 -8.71 -7.91
N GLU A 485 -16.33 -8.99 -8.74
CA GLU A 485 -15.01 -8.35 -8.68
C GLU A 485 -14.39 -8.12 -10.06
N ASN A 486 -13.41 -7.22 -10.14
CA ASN A 486 -12.65 -6.91 -11.36
C ASN A 486 -13.49 -6.53 -12.60
N PRO A 487 -14.36 -5.49 -12.57
CA PRO A 487 -14.66 -4.60 -11.44
C PRO A 487 -15.86 -5.06 -10.59
N ASN A 488 -15.95 -4.60 -9.34
CA ASN A 488 -17.12 -4.86 -8.50
C ASN A 488 -18.30 -3.97 -8.92
N LEU A 489 -19.25 -4.55 -9.66
CA LEU A 489 -20.42 -3.86 -10.18
C LEU A 489 -21.62 -3.86 -9.21
N GLN A 490 -21.62 -4.72 -8.19
CA GLN A 490 -22.71 -4.84 -7.23
C GLN A 490 -22.81 -3.66 -6.26
N ASN A 491 -21.68 -3.01 -5.98
CA ASN A 491 -21.61 -1.93 -4.99
C ASN A 491 -21.94 -0.53 -5.56
N ILE A 492 -22.31 -0.42 -6.84
CA ILE A 492 -22.70 0.86 -7.43
C ILE A 492 -23.99 1.36 -6.73
N PRO A 493 -23.98 2.56 -6.11
CA PRO A 493 -25.13 3.05 -5.36
C PRO A 493 -26.40 3.13 -6.23
N LYS A 494 -27.50 2.50 -5.77
CA LYS A 494 -28.77 2.47 -6.51
C LYS A 494 -29.71 3.63 -6.18
N LYS A 495 -29.69 4.13 -4.95
CA LYS A 495 -30.70 5.06 -4.40
C LYS A 495 -30.33 6.53 -4.48
N THR A 496 -29.07 6.86 -4.76
CA THR A 496 -28.60 8.25 -4.83
C THR A 496 -28.66 8.75 -6.26
N GLU A 497 -28.93 10.05 -6.44
CA GLU A 497 -28.96 10.68 -7.77
C GLU A 497 -27.63 10.51 -8.51
N ARG A 498 -26.52 10.76 -7.81
CA ARG A 498 -25.16 10.55 -8.33
C ARG A 498 -24.86 9.08 -8.67
N GLY A 499 -25.41 8.14 -7.91
CA GLY A 499 -25.33 6.72 -8.25
C GLY A 499 -26.04 6.39 -9.55
N ARG A 500 -27.19 7.02 -9.81
CA ARG A 500 -27.93 6.89 -11.08
C ARG A 500 -27.15 7.46 -12.26
N GLU A 501 -26.41 8.56 -12.07
CA GLU A 501 -25.53 9.11 -13.12
C GLU A 501 -24.49 8.07 -13.57
N VAL A 502 -23.86 7.34 -12.64
CA VAL A 502 -22.91 6.26 -13.00
C VAL A 502 -23.63 5.11 -13.68
N ARG A 503 -24.80 4.70 -13.18
CA ARG A 503 -25.59 3.60 -13.78
C ARG A 503 -26.08 3.92 -15.19
N ARG A 504 -26.32 5.20 -15.50
CA ARG A 504 -26.69 5.66 -16.85
C ARG A 504 -25.62 5.35 -17.89
N ALA A 505 -24.36 5.21 -17.49
CA ALA A 505 -23.31 4.80 -18.39
C ALA A 505 -23.48 3.38 -18.92
N PHE A 506 -24.26 2.52 -18.25
CA PHE A 506 -24.52 1.16 -18.72
C PHE A 506 -25.64 1.19 -19.75
N VAL A 507 -25.32 0.82 -20.98
CA VAL A 507 -26.20 0.95 -22.14
C VAL A 507 -26.46 -0.40 -22.80
N ALA A 508 -27.56 -0.51 -23.53
CA ALA A 508 -27.87 -1.70 -24.33
C ALA A 508 -27.10 -1.68 -25.65
N ASP A 509 -26.90 -2.85 -26.23
CA ASP A 509 -26.51 -2.99 -27.63
C ASP A 509 -27.49 -2.28 -28.57
N ARG A 510 -26.99 -1.86 -29.75
CA ARG A 510 -27.84 -1.28 -30.79
C ARG A 510 -28.97 -2.24 -31.16
N GLY A 511 -30.21 -1.77 -31.09
CA GLY A 511 -31.40 -2.59 -31.35
C GLY A 511 -31.94 -3.36 -30.13
N TYR A 512 -31.26 -3.27 -28.99
CA TYR A 512 -31.69 -3.89 -27.73
C TYR A 512 -32.10 -2.84 -26.69
N LYS A 513 -32.75 -3.30 -25.62
CA LYS A 513 -33.05 -2.51 -24.42
C LYS A 513 -32.61 -3.27 -23.18
N LEU A 514 -32.16 -2.56 -22.15
CA LEU A 514 -31.94 -3.14 -20.83
C LEU A 514 -33.28 -3.27 -20.11
N VAL A 515 -33.52 -4.44 -19.53
CA VAL A 515 -34.68 -4.71 -18.68
C VAL A 515 -34.15 -5.11 -17.31
N ASP A 516 -34.63 -4.44 -16.27
CA ASP A 516 -34.24 -4.68 -14.88
C ASP A 516 -35.39 -5.40 -14.17
N PHE A 517 -35.07 -6.50 -13.49
CA PHE A 517 -36.01 -7.28 -12.70
C PHE A 517 -35.48 -7.34 -11.27
N ASP A 518 -36.29 -6.88 -10.31
CA ASP A 518 -35.94 -6.92 -8.90
C ASP A 518 -36.99 -7.70 -8.10
N TYR A 519 -36.51 -8.46 -7.12
CA TYR A 519 -37.37 -9.24 -6.26
C TYR A 519 -38.04 -8.34 -5.22
N SER A 520 -39.35 -8.21 -5.32
CA SER A 520 -40.13 -7.39 -4.39
C SER A 520 -40.18 -8.03 -3.00
N GLN A 521 -39.38 -7.47 -2.07
CA GLN A 521 -39.38 -7.83 -0.64
C GLN A 521 -39.11 -9.31 -0.36
N ILE A 522 -38.26 -9.97 -1.16
CA ILE A 522 -38.02 -11.42 -1.04
C ILE A 522 -37.53 -11.84 0.35
N ASP A 523 -36.69 -11.03 1.00
CA ASP A 523 -36.17 -11.35 2.33
C ASP A 523 -37.30 -11.39 3.39
N LEU A 524 -38.27 -10.46 3.31
CA LEU A 524 -39.44 -10.44 4.21
C LEU A 524 -40.41 -11.59 3.90
N ARG A 525 -40.61 -11.90 2.61
CA ARG A 525 -41.43 -13.04 2.19
C ARG A 525 -40.84 -14.37 2.66
N ALA A 526 -39.53 -14.54 2.54
CA ALA A 526 -38.83 -15.71 3.06
C ALA A 526 -38.98 -15.80 4.59
N ALA A 527 -38.86 -14.68 5.31
CA ALA A 527 -39.08 -14.65 6.74
C ALA A 527 -40.52 -15.07 7.12
N ALA A 528 -41.54 -14.58 6.42
CA ALA A 528 -42.94 -14.97 6.63
C ALA A 528 -43.16 -16.49 6.44
N ILE A 529 -42.60 -17.05 5.37
CA ILE A 529 -42.70 -18.49 5.07
C ILE A 529 -42.00 -19.32 6.15
N LEU A 530 -40.80 -18.91 6.57
CA LEU A 530 -40.00 -19.64 7.55
C LEU A 530 -40.55 -19.52 8.97
N SER A 531 -41.18 -18.41 9.32
CA SER A 531 -41.79 -18.20 10.65
C SER A 531 -43.17 -18.86 10.78
N GLY A 532 -43.90 -19.03 9.68
CA GLY A 532 -45.29 -19.47 9.69
C GLY A 532 -46.25 -18.46 10.33
N ASP A 533 -45.82 -17.20 10.48
CA ASP A 533 -46.63 -16.13 11.09
C ASP A 533 -47.76 -15.72 10.16
N LYS A 534 -49.01 -15.98 10.57
CA LYS A 534 -50.20 -15.69 9.77
C LYS A 534 -50.34 -14.22 9.42
N ASN A 535 -50.01 -13.30 10.34
CA ASN A 535 -50.14 -11.86 10.10
C ASN A 535 -49.07 -11.33 9.14
N LEU A 536 -47.95 -12.04 9.00
CA LEU A 536 -46.85 -11.68 8.10
C LEU A 536 -47.03 -12.32 6.71
N ILE A 537 -47.83 -13.39 6.63
CA ILE A 537 -48.20 -14.10 5.40
C ILE A 537 -49.41 -13.44 4.71
N GLU A 538 -50.43 -13.05 5.49
CA GLU A 538 -51.60 -12.27 5.04
C GLU A 538 -51.18 -10.82 4.69
#